data_AF-A0A2E4GJQ6-F1
#
_entry.id   AF-A0A2E4GJQ6-F1
#
_cell.length_a   1.000
_cell.length_b   1.000
_cell.length_c   1.000
_cell.angle_alpha   90.00
_cell.angle_beta   90.00
_cell.angle_gamma   90.00
#
_symmetry.space_group_name_H-M   'P 1'
#
loop_
_entity.id
_entity.type
_entity.pdbx_description
1 polymer ?
#
loop_
_entity_poly.entity_id
_entity_poly.type
_entity_poly.pdbx_seq_one_letter_code
_entity_poly.pdbx_strand_id
1 'polypeptide(L)'
;MYKNIFLIIVSLLFFIAPTNSHADKPIECQGYDHRHWTMCYGVLRAGLSGTYFGEFLNGKRHGRGIEISFDGIRQEGIWKNGELIKLLDR
;
A
#
# COMPACT_ATOMS: atom_id res chain seq x y z
N MET A 1 8.33 38.07 -36.28
CA MET A 1 7.15 38.33 -35.42
C MET A 1 6.46 37.06 -34.88
N TYR A 2 6.75 35.84 -35.38
CA TYR A 2 6.14 34.57 -34.91
C TYR A 2 6.90 33.83 -33.79
N LYS A 3 8.13 34.26 -33.47
CA LYS A 3 9.02 33.59 -32.49
C LYS A 3 8.51 33.67 -31.05
N ASN A 4 7.77 34.73 -30.70
CA ASN A 4 7.18 34.91 -29.37
C ASN A 4 5.84 34.18 -29.21
N ILE A 5 5.10 33.98 -30.31
CA ILE A 5 3.83 33.23 -30.31
C ILE A 5 4.08 31.72 -30.12
N PHE A 6 5.15 31.19 -30.71
CA PHE A 6 5.54 29.78 -30.55
C PHE A 6 5.91 29.43 -29.09
N LEU A 7 6.58 30.35 -28.38
CA LEU A 7 6.94 30.18 -26.96
C LEU A 7 5.72 30.13 -26.03
N ILE A 8 4.66 30.88 -26.33
CA ILE A 8 3.41 30.89 -25.54
C ILE A 8 2.65 29.56 -25.71
N ILE A 9 2.66 28.98 -26.91
CA ILE A 9 1.98 27.69 -27.17
C ILE A 9 2.70 26.55 -26.46
N VAL A 10 4.05 26.53 -26.48
CA VAL A 10 4.84 25.50 -25.77
C VAL A 10 4.68 25.59 -24.25
N SER A 11 4.52 26.80 -23.69
CA SER A 11 4.28 26.99 -22.26
C SER A 11 2.84 26.67 -21.85
N LEU A 12 1.84 26.91 -22.69
CA LEU A 12 0.45 26.50 -22.45
C LEU A 12 0.27 24.98 -22.53
N LEU A 13 1.03 24.27 -23.38
CA LEU A 13 0.98 22.81 -23.50
C LEU A 13 1.63 22.08 -22.31
N PHE A 14 2.55 22.73 -21.58
CA PHE A 14 3.21 22.13 -20.41
C PHE A 14 2.32 22.10 -19.15
N PHE A 15 1.29 22.95 -19.08
CA PHE A 15 0.36 23.02 -17.95
C PHE A 15 -0.83 22.05 -18.03
N ILE A 16 -1.00 21.34 -19.15
CA ILE A 16 -2.13 20.40 -19.36
C ILE A 16 -1.72 18.94 -19.23
N ALA A 17 -0.50 18.63 -18.80
CA ALA A 17 -0.18 17.28 -18.40
C ALA A 17 -0.81 17.04 -17.01
N PRO A 18 -1.90 16.24 -16.88
CA PRO A 18 -2.23 15.74 -15.56
C PRO A 18 -1.04 14.93 -15.10
N THR A 19 -0.42 15.32 -13.99
CA THR A 19 0.56 14.48 -13.30
C THR A 19 -0.20 13.29 -12.73
N ASN A 20 -0.55 12.33 -13.59
CA ASN A 20 -1.10 11.05 -13.18
C ASN A 20 0.05 10.21 -12.64
N SER A 21 0.55 10.62 -11.48
CA SER A 21 1.44 9.85 -10.63
C SER A 21 0.74 9.57 -9.32
N HIS A 22 -0.50 9.10 -9.38
CA HIS A 22 -1.09 8.41 -8.24
C HIS A 22 -0.99 6.92 -8.54
N ALA A 23 0.10 6.31 -8.07
CA ALA A 23 0.00 4.90 -7.69
C ALA A 23 -1.18 4.85 -6.71
N ASP A 24 -2.29 4.22 -7.12
CA ASP A 24 -3.51 4.21 -6.32
C ASP A 24 -3.17 3.78 -4.90
N LYS A 25 -3.31 4.72 -3.96
CA LYS A 25 -3.03 4.46 -2.55
C LYS A 25 -3.97 3.32 -2.11
N PRO A 26 -3.46 2.26 -1.47
CA PRO A 26 -4.32 1.17 -1.04
C PRO A 26 -5.37 1.68 -0.04
N ILE A 27 -6.59 1.12 -0.13
CA ILE A 27 -7.70 1.43 0.78
C ILE A 27 -7.25 1.13 2.21
N GLU A 28 -7.28 2.11 3.11
CA GLU A 28 -6.87 1.92 4.50
C GLU A 28 -7.99 1.29 5.33
N CYS A 29 -7.65 0.32 6.17
CA CYS A 29 -8.61 -0.27 7.09
C CYS A 29 -9.09 0.75 8.14
N GLN A 30 -10.39 0.80 8.39
CA GLN A 30 -11.02 1.75 9.30
C GLN A 30 -11.35 1.10 10.66
N GLY A 31 -11.27 1.89 11.74
CA GLY A 31 -11.57 1.45 13.10
C GLY A 31 -10.48 0.56 13.73
N TYR A 32 -10.70 0.18 14.99
CA TYR A 32 -9.72 -0.59 15.79
C TYR A 32 -9.97 -2.10 15.79
N ASP A 33 -11.18 -2.52 15.45
CA ASP A 33 -11.58 -3.92 15.45
C ASP A 33 -11.30 -4.56 14.09
N HIS A 34 -10.17 -5.27 14.00
CA HIS A 34 -9.74 -5.92 12.78
C HIS A 34 -10.72 -6.98 12.26
N ARG A 35 -11.68 -7.47 13.07
CA ARG A 35 -12.68 -8.46 12.63
C ARG A 35 -13.55 -7.98 11.46
N HIS A 36 -13.67 -6.67 11.26
CA HIS A 36 -14.44 -6.06 10.18
C HIS A 36 -13.58 -5.66 8.97
N TRP A 37 -12.25 -5.82 9.04
CA TRP A 37 -11.35 -5.40 7.97
C TRP A 37 -11.45 -6.34 6.78
N THR A 38 -11.84 -5.81 5.64
CA THR A 38 -11.94 -6.57 4.39
C THR A 38 -11.56 -5.69 3.21
N MET A 39 -10.77 -6.25 2.28
CA MET A 39 -10.29 -5.55 1.08
C MET A 39 -9.62 -4.21 1.40
N CYS A 40 -8.78 -4.21 2.44
CA CYS A 40 -8.06 -3.01 2.90
C CYS A 40 -6.65 -3.36 3.36
N TYR A 41 -5.79 -2.35 3.41
CA TYR A 41 -4.44 -2.39 3.94
C TYR A 41 -4.41 -1.78 5.34
N GLY A 42 -3.80 -2.46 6.30
CA GLY A 42 -3.82 -2.03 7.70
C GLY A 42 -2.60 -2.49 8.48
N VAL A 43 -2.59 -2.10 9.76
CA VAL A 43 -1.56 -2.49 10.73
C VAL A 43 -2.21 -3.23 11.88
N LEU A 44 -1.88 -4.52 12.04
CA LEU A 44 -2.32 -5.31 13.18
C LEU A 44 -1.16 -5.51 14.14
N ARG A 45 -1.31 -4.97 15.36
CA ARG A 45 -0.38 -5.19 16.47
C ARG A 45 -0.89 -6.35 17.30
N ALA A 46 -0.32 -7.53 17.10
CA ALA A 46 -0.74 -8.75 17.78
C ALA A 46 0.09 -8.98 19.07
N GLY A 47 0.23 -7.93 19.88
CA GLY A 47 0.92 -7.98 21.17
C GLY A 47 2.30 -8.65 21.08
N LEU A 48 2.43 -9.80 21.75
CA LEU A 48 3.67 -10.58 21.84
C LEU A 48 4.10 -11.27 20.53
N SER A 49 3.23 -11.41 19.53
CA SER A 49 3.58 -12.10 18.29
C SER A 49 4.26 -11.18 17.26
N GLY A 50 4.13 -9.86 17.39
CA GLY A 50 4.71 -8.88 16.48
C GLY A 50 3.70 -7.92 15.86
N THR A 51 4.15 -7.19 14.84
CA THR A 51 3.35 -6.25 14.06
C THR A 51 3.26 -6.69 12.61
N TYR A 52 2.04 -6.78 12.10
CA TYR A 52 1.77 -7.05 10.69
C TYR A 52 1.34 -5.77 9.97
N PHE A 53 1.91 -5.54 8.78
CA PHE A 53 1.59 -4.47 7.85
C PHE A 53 1.18 -5.13 6.53
N GLY A 54 -0.07 -4.99 6.10
CA GLY A 54 -0.48 -5.68 4.88
C GLY A 54 -1.96 -5.67 4.62
N GLU A 55 -2.36 -6.45 3.62
CA GLU A 55 -3.76 -6.57 3.22
C GLU A 55 -4.54 -7.45 4.20
N PHE A 56 -5.85 -7.19 4.30
CA PHE A 56 -6.81 -7.92 5.11
C PHE A 56 -8.02 -8.36 4.29
N LEU A 57 -8.49 -9.57 4.57
CA LEU A 57 -9.72 -10.12 4.03
C LEU A 57 -10.46 -10.85 5.16
N ASN A 58 -11.72 -10.48 5.40
CA ASN A 58 -12.56 -11.05 6.46
C ASN A 58 -11.87 -11.08 7.83
N GLY A 59 -11.18 -9.97 8.15
CA GLY A 59 -10.46 -9.72 9.38
C GLY A 59 -9.18 -10.53 9.59
N LYS A 60 -8.70 -11.22 8.56
CA LYS A 60 -7.47 -12.01 8.58
C LYS A 60 -6.44 -11.40 7.63
N ARG A 61 -5.15 -11.60 7.95
CA ARG A 61 -4.03 -11.28 7.07
C ARG A 61 -4.22 -11.97 5.71
N HIS A 62 -4.04 -11.22 4.63
CA HIS A 62 -4.23 -11.68 3.27
C HIS A 62 -3.26 -10.94 2.32
N GLY A 63 -3.11 -11.44 1.10
CA GLY A 63 -2.37 -10.74 0.04
C GLY A 63 -0.90 -10.53 0.40
N ARG A 64 -0.31 -9.41 -0.02
CA ARG A 64 1.06 -9.05 0.34
C ARG A 64 1.08 -8.39 1.72
N GLY A 65 2.04 -8.79 2.53
CA GLY A 65 2.24 -8.20 3.85
C GLY A 65 3.62 -8.48 4.42
N ILE A 66 3.98 -7.68 5.43
CA ILE A 66 5.22 -7.74 6.19
C ILE A 66 4.83 -8.02 7.63
N GLU A 67 5.37 -9.09 8.21
CA GLU A 67 5.36 -9.31 9.66
C GLU A 67 6.72 -8.92 10.22
N ILE A 68 6.71 -8.12 11.29
CA ILE A 68 7.87 -7.87 12.14
C ILE A 68 7.59 -8.57 13.45
N SER A 69 8.26 -9.69 13.70
CA SER A 69 8.12 -10.43 14.94
C SER A 69 8.68 -9.64 16.12
N PHE A 70 8.39 -10.09 17.35
CA PHE A 70 8.80 -9.39 18.57
C PHE A 70 10.33 -9.27 18.73
N ASP A 71 11.09 -10.24 18.21
CA ASP A 71 12.55 -10.25 18.12
C ASP A 71 13.11 -9.40 16.96
N GLY A 72 12.24 -8.73 16.20
CA GLY A 72 12.61 -7.81 15.12
C GLY A 72 12.85 -8.47 13.77
N ILE A 73 12.61 -9.78 13.63
CA ILE A 73 12.72 -10.47 12.34
C ILE A 73 11.63 -9.94 11.41
N ARG A 74 12.06 -9.42 10.26
CA ARG A 74 11.17 -8.92 9.22
C ARG A 74 10.91 -10.02 8.19
N GLN A 75 9.66 -10.41 8.03
CA GLN A 75 9.21 -11.40 7.05
C GLN A 75 8.24 -10.75 6.07
N GLU A 76 8.70 -10.50 4.85
CA GLU A 76 7.84 -10.08 3.75
C GLU A 76 7.32 -11.31 2.99
N GLY A 77 6.02 -11.34 2.70
CA GLY A 77 5.43 -12.52 2.08
C GLY A 77 4.01 -12.36 1.57
N ILE A 78 3.50 -13.45 1.01
CA ILE A 78 2.10 -13.62 0.61
C ILE A 78 1.36 -14.38 1.71
N TRP A 79 0.23 -13.83 2.14
CA TRP A 79 -0.60 -14.29 3.24
C TRP A 79 -1.97 -14.77 2.72
N LYS A 80 -2.50 -15.83 3.33
CA LYS A 80 -3.86 -16.30 3.06
C LYS A 80 -4.47 -16.82 4.34
N ASN A 81 -5.69 -16.37 4.65
CA ASN A 81 -6.45 -16.79 5.82
C ASN A 81 -5.69 -16.63 7.15
N GLY A 82 -4.78 -15.65 7.25
CA GLY A 82 -3.98 -15.42 8.45
C GLY A 82 -2.63 -16.12 8.46
N GLU A 83 -2.31 -16.94 7.46
CA GLU A 83 -1.09 -17.74 7.38
C GLU A 83 -0.16 -17.24 6.27
N LEU A 84 1.15 -17.35 6.51
CA LEU A 84 2.18 -17.05 5.52
C LEU A 84 2.29 -18.23 4.55
N ILE A 85 2.02 -17.99 3.27
CA ILE A 85 2.06 -19.00 2.21
C ILE A 85 3.39 -18.97 1.46
N LYS A 86 3.98 -17.79 1.29
CA LYS A 86 5.23 -17.62 0.54
C LYS A 86 6.06 -16.46 1.09
N LEU A 87 7.30 -16.74 1.46
CA LEU A 87 8.30 -15.71 1.74
C LEU A 87 8.76 -15.04 0.43
N LEU A 88 8.91 -13.72 0.46
CA LEU A 88 9.36 -12.87 -0.64
C LEU A 88 10.68 -12.16 -0.34
N ASP A 89 11.29 -12.42 0.82
CA ASP A 89 12.58 -11.85 1.22
C ASP A 89 13.63 -12.06 0.12
N ARG A 90 14.34 -10.99 -0.25
CA ARG A 90 15.34 -10.95 -1.34
C ARG A 90 16.73 -10.83 -0.76
#